data_AF-A0A968BZR8-F1
#
_entry.id   AF-A0A968BZR8-F1
#
_cell.length_a   1.000
_cell.length_b   1.000
_cell.length_c   1.000
_cell.angle_alpha   90.00
_cell.angle_beta   90.00
_cell.angle_gamma   90.00
#
_symmetry.space_group_name_H-M   'P 1'
#
loop_
_entity.id
_entity.type
_entity.pdbx_description
1 polymer ?
#
loop_
_entity_poly.entity_id
_entity_poly.type
_entity_poly.pdbx_seq_one_letter_code
_entity_poly.pdbx_strand_id
1 'polypeptide(L)'
;GQHILHLPAHLEDGDHTWHLTLLPIYQSTSLPHTIHITAPDRAFTPPPVGVEIDTRLGDVITLLGATLHPGTRDLTPGTPLTTTLVWRADGRAPTSYHVFLHLIGPDGALAAQSDGIPANWTRPTTGWLPGEYVTGWLPGEYVTDVRLLSIPPDAPAGEYTLSAGLYVPGGERLTAPDGTDAVTLATIALRTQSE
;
A
#
# COMPACT_ATOMS: atom_id res chain seq x y z
N GLY A 1 -14.19 13.76 -28.35
CA GLY A 1 -13.61 14.17 -27.05
C GLY A 1 -12.58 13.15 -26.64
N GLN A 2 -11.67 13.51 -25.73
CA GLN A 2 -10.79 12.54 -25.07
C GLN A 2 -11.51 12.04 -23.81
N HIS A 3 -11.58 10.72 -23.64
CA HIS A 3 -12.20 10.09 -22.48
C HIS A 3 -11.17 9.21 -21.79
N ILE A 4 -11.10 9.30 -20.47
CA ILE A 4 -10.29 8.40 -19.64
C ILE A 4 -11.18 7.24 -19.23
N LEU A 5 -10.75 6.01 -19.51
CA LEU A 5 -11.40 4.81 -19.00
C LEU A 5 -10.51 4.19 -17.93
N HIS A 6 -11.09 3.94 -16.76
CA HIS A 6 -10.46 3.11 -15.73
C HIS A 6 -10.87 1.67 -15.96
N LEU A 7 -9.88 0.81 -16.20
CA LEU A 7 -10.14 -0.62 -16.33
C LEU A 7 -10.53 -1.19 -14.98
N PRO A 8 -11.59 -2.03 -14.90
CA PRO A 8 -11.95 -2.68 -13.66
C PRO A 8 -10.82 -3.58 -13.15
N ALA A 9 -10.60 -3.59 -11.83
CA ALA A 9 -9.57 -4.42 -11.22
C ALA A 9 -9.73 -5.94 -11.48
N HIS A 10 -10.97 -6.40 -11.72
CA HIS A 10 -11.30 -7.80 -11.96
C HIS A 10 -11.22 -8.20 -13.44
N LEU A 11 -10.75 -7.30 -14.31
CA LEU A 11 -10.60 -7.61 -15.73
C LEU A 11 -9.57 -8.74 -15.89
N GLU A 12 -9.94 -9.74 -16.68
CA GLU A 12 -9.08 -10.91 -16.91
C GLU A 12 -7.86 -10.51 -17.75
N ASP A 13 -6.83 -11.34 -17.67
CA ASP A 13 -5.67 -11.24 -18.55
C ASP A 13 -6.08 -11.62 -19.99
N GLY A 14 -5.57 -10.89 -20.99
CA GLY A 14 -5.75 -11.21 -22.40
C GLY A 14 -6.38 -10.11 -23.25
N ASP A 15 -6.79 -10.49 -24.46
CA ASP A 15 -7.28 -9.57 -25.48
C ASP A 15 -8.77 -9.23 -25.29
N HIS A 16 -9.06 -7.95 -25.14
CA HIS A 16 -10.41 -7.43 -24.95
C HIS A 16 -10.86 -6.60 -26.15
N THR A 17 -12.14 -6.71 -26.52
CA THR A 17 -12.78 -5.88 -27.56
C THR A 17 -13.48 -4.68 -26.95
N TRP A 18 -13.46 -3.57 -27.68
CA TRP A 18 -14.15 -2.34 -27.29
C TRP A 18 -15.47 -2.21 -28.02
N HIS A 19 -16.52 -1.85 -27.28
CA HIS A 19 -17.83 -1.52 -27.85
C HIS A 19 -18.18 -0.07 -27.50
N LEU A 20 -18.39 0.76 -28.52
CA LEU A 20 -18.90 2.12 -28.34
C LEU A 20 -20.41 2.09 -28.51
N THR A 21 -21.15 2.52 -27.49
CA THR A 21 -22.62 2.63 -27.54
C THR A 21 -23.02 4.10 -27.47
N LEU A 22 -23.79 4.55 -28.46
CA LEU A 22 -24.34 5.91 -28.51
C LEU A 22 -25.71 5.94 -27.83
N LEU A 23 -25.82 6.65 -26.72
CA LEU A 23 -27.10 6.90 -26.03
C LEU A 23 -27.74 8.21 -26.52
N PRO A 24 -29.08 8.30 -26.63
CA PRO A 24 -30.07 7.28 -26.26
C PRO A 24 -30.46 6.33 -27.39
N ILE A 25 -29.81 6.40 -28.56
CA ILE A 25 -30.18 5.61 -29.74
C ILE A 25 -29.75 4.14 -29.67
N TYR A 26 -29.03 3.75 -28.61
CA TYR A 26 -28.51 2.41 -28.31
C TYR A 26 -27.81 1.74 -29.51
N GLN A 27 -27.22 2.54 -30.39
CA GLN A 27 -26.44 2.00 -31.50
C GLN A 27 -25.04 1.68 -30.99
N SER A 28 -24.64 0.42 -31.10
CA SER A 28 -23.32 -0.05 -30.69
C SER A 28 -22.47 -0.44 -31.89
N THR A 29 -21.18 -0.12 -31.84
CA THR A 29 -20.19 -0.62 -32.80
C THR A 29 -18.97 -1.14 -32.07
N SER A 30 -18.42 -2.25 -32.55
CA SER A 30 -17.11 -2.73 -32.10
C SER A 30 -16.00 -1.91 -32.74
N LEU A 31 -14.96 -1.58 -31.98
CA LEU A 31 -13.75 -1.00 -32.57
C LEU A 31 -12.87 -2.11 -33.16
N PRO A 32 -12.14 -1.84 -34.26
CA PRO A 32 -11.42 -2.87 -35.01
C PRO A 32 -10.16 -3.41 -34.30
N HIS A 33 -9.70 -2.74 -33.24
CA HIS A 33 -8.50 -3.14 -32.50
C HIS A 33 -8.88 -3.74 -31.14
N THR A 34 -8.21 -4.83 -30.78
CA THR A 34 -8.21 -5.35 -29.41
C THR A 34 -7.25 -4.56 -28.54
N ILE A 35 -7.48 -4.61 -27.23
CA ILE A 35 -6.48 -4.19 -26.25
C ILE A 35 -6.09 -5.39 -25.43
N HIS A 36 -4.80 -5.69 -25.42
CA HIS A 36 -4.23 -6.70 -24.55
C HIS A 36 -4.08 -6.13 -23.14
N ILE A 37 -4.71 -6.78 -22.18
CA ILE A 37 -4.63 -6.45 -20.77
C ILE A 37 -3.76 -7.48 -20.08
N THR A 38 -2.71 -7.03 -19.39
CA THR A 38 -1.93 -7.90 -18.53
C THR A 38 -2.38 -7.72 -17.09
N ALA A 39 -2.96 -8.75 -16.48
CA ALA A 39 -3.35 -8.71 -15.07
C ALA A 39 -2.09 -8.79 -14.19
N PRO A 40 -2.03 -8.07 -13.06
CA PRO A 40 -0.90 -8.22 -12.14
C PRO A 40 -0.94 -9.59 -11.47
N ASP A 41 0.23 -10.10 -11.07
CA ASP A 41 0.30 -11.27 -10.19
C ASP A 41 -0.41 -10.96 -8.86
N ARG A 42 -1.33 -11.84 -8.47
CA ARG A 42 -2.17 -11.68 -7.27
C ARG A 42 -1.89 -12.77 -6.26
N ALA A 43 -1.84 -12.38 -4.98
CA ALA A 43 -1.72 -13.31 -3.86
C ALA A 43 -3.02 -13.34 -3.07
N PHE A 44 -3.53 -14.55 -2.80
CA PHE A 44 -4.73 -14.78 -1.96
C PHE A 44 -4.43 -15.63 -0.73
N THR A 45 -3.14 -15.89 -0.49
CA THR A 45 -2.64 -16.55 0.71
C THR A 45 -1.83 -15.51 1.49
N PRO A 46 -2.03 -15.37 2.81
CA PRO A 46 -1.33 -14.37 3.60
C PRO A 46 0.18 -14.60 3.55
N PRO A 47 0.98 -13.60 3.13
CA PRO A 47 2.43 -13.64 3.27
C PRO A 47 2.84 -13.65 4.74
N PRO A 48 3.98 -14.26 5.10
CA PRO A 48 4.50 -14.18 6.46
C PRO A 48 4.93 -12.74 6.80
N VAL A 49 4.74 -12.35 8.06
CA VAL A 49 5.15 -11.04 8.60
C VAL A 49 6.05 -11.24 9.81
N GLY A 50 7.02 -10.34 10.00
CA GLY A 50 7.91 -10.36 11.17
C GLY A 50 7.26 -9.77 12.43
N VAL A 51 6.36 -8.80 12.25
CA VAL A 51 5.53 -8.20 13.29
C VAL A 51 4.08 -8.25 12.81
N GLU A 52 3.21 -8.88 13.60
CA GLU A 52 1.76 -8.90 13.37
C GLU A 52 1.12 -7.61 13.90
N ILE A 53 0.18 -7.06 13.13
CA ILE A 53 -0.45 -5.75 13.41
C ILE A 53 -1.97 -5.86 13.30
N ASP A 54 -2.47 -6.40 12.19
CA ASP A 54 -3.91 -6.57 11.88
C ASP A 54 -4.77 -5.32 12.16
N THR A 55 -4.39 -4.18 11.58
CA THR A 55 -5.11 -2.90 11.74
C THR A 55 -5.80 -2.48 10.47
N ARG A 56 -7.13 -2.35 10.51
CA ARG A 56 -7.95 -1.84 9.42
C ARG A 56 -7.80 -0.33 9.28
N LEU A 57 -7.68 0.18 8.06
CA LEU A 57 -7.63 1.61 7.75
C LEU A 57 -8.82 1.99 6.86
N GLY A 58 -9.68 2.85 7.39
CA GLY A 58 -11.01 3.10 6.83
C GLY A 58 -11.81 1.79 6.69
N ASP A 59 -12.56 1.68 5.60
CA ASP A 59 -13.33 0.47 5.29
C ASP A 59 -12.71 -0.41 4.19
N VAL A 60 -11.50 -0.08 3.74
CA VAL A 60 -10.98 -0.56 2.45
C VAL A 60 -9.80 -1.51 2.55
N ILE A 61 -8.87 -1.29 3.48
CA ILE A 61 -7.59 -1.99 3.51
C ILE A 61 -7.19 -2.28 4.96
N THR A 62 -6.62 -3.45 5.22
CA THR A 62 -5.99 -3.81 6.49
C THR A 62 -4.47 -3.91 6.34
N LEU A 63 -3.72 -3.29 7.25
CA LEU A 63 -2.30 -3.55 7.45
C LEU A 63 -2.15 -4.79 8.33
N LEU A 64 -1.69 -5.89 7.75
CA LEU A 64 -1.57 -7.16 8.48
C LEU A 64 -0.28 -7.23 9.30
N GLY A 65 0.78 -6.62 8.81
CA GLY A 65 2.06 -6.65 9.49
C GLY A 65 3.19 -6.05 8.67
N ALA A 66 4.38 -6.13 9.26
CA ALA A 66 5.60 -5.61 8.67
C ALA A 66 6.79 -6.54 8.95
N THR A 67 7.78 -6.52 8.07
CA THR A 67 9.09 -7.16 8.27
C THR A 67 10.17 -6.13 8.04
N LEU A 68 11.03 -5.91 9.03
CA LEU A 68 12.10 -4.92 8.99
C LEU A 68 13.45 -5.61 8.72
N HIS A 69 14.27 -4.98 7.87
CA HIS A 69 15.64 -5.39 7.62
C HIS A 69 16.57 -4.17 7.47
N PRO A 70 17.63 -4.03 8.28
CA PRO A 70 17.96 -4.90 9.41
C PRO A 70 16.92 -4.77 10.55
N GLY A 71 17.01 -5.66 11.55
CA GLY A 71 16.08 -5.65 12.69
C GLY A 71 16.26 -4.41 13.57
N THR A 72 15.27 -4.11 14.42
CA THR A 72 15.24 -2.88 15.24
C THR A 72 16.44 -2.67 16.16
N ARG A 73 17.14 -3.75 16.55
CA ARG A 73 18.31 -3.71 17.43
C ARG A 73 19.62 -3.36 16.71
N ASP A 74 19.63 -3.47 15.40
CA ASP A 74 20.84 -3.33 14.57
C ASP A 74 20.87 -1.99 13.82
N LEU A 75 19.91 -1.10 14.11
CA LEU A 75 19.80 0.20 13.47
C LEU A 75 20.65 1.26 14.18
N THR A 76 21.49 1.92 13.38
CA THR A 76 22.26 3.11 13.77
C THR A 76 22.02 4.24 12.77
N PRO A 77 22.30 5.51 13.15
CA PRO A 77 22.27 6.62 12.21
C PRO A 77 23.03 6.31 10.91
N GLY A 78 22.46 6.68 9.76
CA GLY A 78 23.01 6.40 8.43
C GLY A 78 22.71 5.01 7.87
N THR A 79 22.15 4.08 8.66
CA THR A 79 21.78 2.74 8.18
C THR A 79 20.52 2.80 7.31
N PRO A 80 20.51 2.19 6.11
CA PRO A 80 19.29 2.02 5.35
C PRO A 80 18.38 0.99 6.02
N LEU A 81 17.10 1.33 6.17
CA LEU A 81 16.06 0.46 6.70
C LEU A 81 15.10 0.07 5.58
N THR A 82 15.09 -1.20 5.21
CA THR A 82 14.07 -1.79 4.34
C THR A 82 12.93 -2.32 5.20
N THR A 83 11.72 -1.87 4.94
CA THR A 83 10.49 -2.32 5.60
C THR A 83 9.55 -2.90 4.55
N THR A 84 9.20 -4.17 4.70
CA THR A 84 8.21 -4.83 3.87
C THR A 84 6.87 -4.81 4.60
N LEU A 85 5.91 -4.06 4.07
CA LEU A 85 4.54 -3.97 4.57
C LEU A 85 3.66 -5.00 3.85
N VAL A 86 2.76 -5.64 4.58
CA VAL A 86 1.80 -6.58 4.01
C VAL A 86 0.39 -6.06 4.23
N TRP A 87 -0.31 -5.79 3.14
CA TRP A 87 -1.65 -5.25 3.12
C TRP A 87 -2.65 -6.29 2.64
N ARG A 88 -3.90 -6.21 3.09
CA ARG A 88 -5.04 -6.96 2.54
C ARG A 88 -6.12 -5.99 2.09
N ALA A 89 -6.66 -6.20 0.90
CA ALA A 89 -7.83 -5.48 0.43
C ALA A 89 -9.11 -6.04 1.08
N ASP A 90 -9.78 -5.25 1.92
CA ASP A 90 -11.07 -5.65 2.51
C ASP A 90 -12.25 -5.12 1.70
N GLY A 91 -12.04 -4.04 0.95
CA GLY A 91 -13.05 -3.40 0.11
C GLY A 91 -12.44 -2.77 -1.14
N ARG A 92 -13.30 -2.36 -2.08
CA ARG A 92 -12.85 -1.63 -3.27
C ARG A 92 -12.42 -0.23 -2.85
N ALA A 93 -11.15 0.09 -3.04
CA ALA A 93 -10.65 1.44 -2.77
C ALA A 93 -11.27 2.43 -3.78
N PRO A 94 -11.95 3.50 -3.32
CA PRO A 94 -12.59 4.47 -4.21
C PRO A 94 -11.59 5.41 -4.90
N THR A 95 -10.36 5.46 -4.39
CA THR A 95 -9.26 6.25 -4.93
C THR A 95 -7.94 5.50 -4.75
N SER A 96 -6.90 5.95 -5.46
CA SER A 96 -5.55 5.40 -5.35
C SER A 96 -4.85 6.03 -4.17
N TYR A 97 -4.92 5.38 -3.01
CA TYR A 97 -4.23 5.83 -1.81
C TYR A 97 -2.72 5.65 -1.95
N HIS A 98 -1.98 6.57 -1.35
CA HIS A 98 -0.55 6.47 -1.13
C HIS A 98 -0.31 5.87 0.24
N VAL A 99 0.72 5.04 0.35
CA VAL A 99 1.25 4.61 1.63
C VAL A 99 2.31 5.61 2.06
N PHE A 100 2.34 5.92 3.35
CA PHE A 100 3.49 6.53 3.99
C PHE A 100 4.14 5.55 4.96
N LEU A 101 5.45 5.63 5.09
CA LEU A 101 6.24 5.02 6.15
C LEU A 101 7.07 6.13 6.79
N HIS A 102 6.78 6.49 8.03
CA HIS A 102 7.37 7.63 8.73
C HIS A 102 8.18 7.14 9.93
N LEU A 103 9.40 7.66 10.05
CA LEU A 103 10.25 7.51 11.22
C LEU A 103 10.21 8.83 12.01
N ILE A 104 9.59 8.81 13.18
CA ILE A 104 9.41 9.97 14.04
C ILE A 104 10.45 9.92 15.16
N GLY A 105 11.15 11.03 15.37
CA GLY A 105 12.17 11.20 16.39
C GLY A 105 11.63 11.39 17.80
N PRO A 106 12.51 11.34 18.82
CA PRO A 106 12.14 11.50 20.22
C PRO A 106 11.57 12.89 20.56
N ASP A 107 11.86 13.89 19.73
CA ASP A 107 11.31 15.25 19.80
C ASP A 107 9.96 15.39 19.08
N GLY A 108 9.44 14.32 18.49
CA GLY A 108 8.23 14.31 17.67
C GLY A 108 8.43 14.79 16.24
N ALA A 109 9.66 15.09 15.81
CA ALA A 109 9.94 15.53 14.46
C ALA A 109 10.03 14.34 13.49
N LEU A 110 9.67 14.57 12.22
CA LEU A 110 9.85 13.59 11.16
C LEU A 110 11.33 13.47 10.80
N ALA A 111 11.96 12.35 11.13
CA ALA A 111 13.37 12.10 10.87
C ALA A 111 13.61 11.54 9.46
N ALA A 112 12.74 10.65 8.98
CA ALA A 112 12.79 10.10 7.64
C ALA A 112 11.40 9.64 7.17
N GLN A 113 11.19 9.61 5.85
CA GLN A 113 9.93 9.13 5.26
C GLN A 113 10.12 8.43 3.92
N SER A 114 9.18 7.55 3.59
CA SER A 114 9.04 6.89 2.30
C SER A 114 7.57 6.85 1.91
N ASP A 115 7.22 7.51 0.82
CA ASP A 115 5.84 7.79 0.44
C ASP A 115 5.58 7.40 -1.02
N GLY A 116 4.37 6.94 -1.33
CA GLY A 116 3.92 6.77 -2.71
C GLY A 116 2.94 5.63 -2.92
N ILE A 117 2.60 5.38 -4.18
CA ILE A 117 1.78 4.23 -4.57
C ILE A 117 2.47 2.91 -4.19
N PRO A 118 1.74 1.92 -3.63
CA PRO A 118 2.31 0.64 -3.22
C PRO A 118 3.08 -0.10 -4.30
N ALA A 119 4.04 -0.90 -3.85
CA ALA A 119 4.91 -1.76 -4.64
C ALA A 119 5.60 -0.98 -5.76
N ASN A 120 6.36 0.06 -5.39
CA ASN A 120 7.12 0.90 -6.32
C ASN A 120 6.26 1.46 -7.47
N TRP A 121 5.10 2.03 -7.14
CA TRP A 121 4.18 2.64 -8.11
C TRP A 121 3.48 1.68 -9.08
N THR A 122 3.59 0.38 -8.87
CA THR A 122 2.98 -0.62 -9.77
C THR A 122 1.61 -1.11 -9.31
N ARG A 123 1.26 -0.91 -8.03
CA ARG A 123 0.04 -1.47 -7.42
C ARG A 123 -0.85 -0.39 -6.80
N PRO A 124 -1.48 0.49 -7.60
CA PRO A 124 -2.48 1.43 -7.09
C PRO A 124 -3.61 0.68 -6.38
N THR A 125 -4.08 1.21 -5.25
CA THR A 125 -5.06 0.53 -4.38
C THR A 125 -6.40 0.28 -5.06
N THR A 126 -6.76 1.09 -6.07
CA THR A 126 -7.97 0.87 -6.89
C THR A 126 -7.93 -0.43 -7.69
N GLY A 127 -6.74 -0.99 -7.92
CA GLY A 127 -6.52 -2.25 -8.64
C GLY A 127 -6.53 -3.50 -7.77
N TRP A 128 -6.70 -3.36 -6.45
CA TRP A 128 -6.68 -4.48 -5.51
C TRP A 128 -8.05 -5.15 -5.44
N LEU A 129 -8.07 -6.48 -5.39
CA LEU A 129 -9.32 -7.23 -5.34
C LEU A 129 -9.77 -7.47 -3.89
N PRO A 130 -10.98 -7.05 -3.50
CA PRO A 130 -11.53 -7.42 -2.20
C PRO A 130 -11.88 -8.91 -2.16
N GLY A 131 -12.13 -9.41 -0.96
CA GLY A 131 -12.62 -10.79 -0.78
C GLY A 131 -13.99 -10.99 -1.42
N GLU A 132 -14.23 -12.18 -1.94
CA GLU A 132 -15.48 -12.54 -2.61
C GLU A 132 -15.97 -13.92 -2.12
N TYR A 133 -17.28 -14.11 -2.08
CA TYR A 133 -17.90 -15.38 -1.73
C TYR A 133 -18.43 -16.05 -3.00
N VAL A 134 -17.59 -16.89 -3.64
CA VAL A 134 -17.94 -17.56 -4.90
C VAL A 134 -18.35 -19.02 -4.65
N THR A 135 -17.45 -19.83 -4.11
CA THR A 135 -17.69 -21.23 -3.69
C THR A 135 -17.25 -21.48 -2.24
N GLY A 136 -16.97 -20.40 -1.52
CA GLY A 136 -16.37 -20.32 -0.19
C GLY A 136 -15.83 -18.90 0.02
N TRP A 137 -15.45 -18.53 1.24
CA TRP A 137 -14.85 -17.22 1.49
C TRP A 137 -13.43 -17.18 0.95
N LEU A 138 -13.20 -16.40 -0.12
CA LEU A 138 -11.86 -16.01 -0.53
C LEU A 138 -11.50 -14.72 0.20
N PRO A 139 -10.37 -14.67 0.94
CA PRO A 139 -9.88 -13.41 1.47
C PRO A 139 -9.59 -12.46 0.31
N GLY A 140 -9.59 -11.16 0.59
CA GLY A 140 -9.12 -10.21 -0.39
C GLY A 140 -7.64 -10.36 -0.68
N GLU A 141 -7.24 -9.77 -1.78
CA GLU A 141 -5.87 -9.81 -2.28
C GLU A 141 -4.89 -9.25 -1.24
N TYR A 142 -3.76 -9.94 -1.10
CA TYR A 142 -2.63 -9.52 -0.32
C TYR A 142 -1.62 -8.79 -1.21
N VAL A 143 -1.15 -7.63 -0.77
CA VAL A 143 -0.14 -6.83 -1.48
C VAL A 143 1.06 -6.58 -0.58
N THR A 144 2.22 -7.02 -1.05
CA THR A 144 3.52 -6.76 -0.43
C THR A 144 4.07 -5.44 -0.95
N ASP A 145 4.40 -4.53 -0.05
CA ASP A 145 4.91 -3.20 -0.36
C ASP A 145 6.25 -2.96 0.34
N VAL A 146 7.33 -2.91 -0.43
CA VAL A 146 8.69 -2.72 0.09
C VAL A 146 9.01 -1.23 0.11
N ARG A 147 9.37 -0.71 1.29
CA ARG A 147 9.70 0.69 1.54
C ARG A 147 11.12 0.81 2.05
N LEU A 148 11.90 1.70 1.45
CA LEU A 148 13.24 2.02 1.89
C LEU A 148 13.25 3.38 2.60
N LEU A 149 13.79 3.40 3.81
CA LEU A 149 14.09 4.60 4.57
C LEU A 149 15.60 4.75 4.70
N SER A 150 16.08 5.98 4.52
CA SER A 150 17.46 6.36 4.89
C SER A 150 17.41 7.10 6.21
N ILE A 151 17.91 6.48 7.27
CA ILE A 151 18.03 7.13 8.58
C ILE A 151 19.14 8.20 8.46
N PRO A 152 18.88 9.47 8.83
CA PRO A 152 19.91 10.51 8.74
C PRO A 152 21.18 10.11 9.52
N PRO A 153 22.38 10.35 8.97
CA PRO A 153 23.64 10.00 9.65
C PRO A 153 23.88 10.84 10.91
N ASP A 154 23.25 12.01 11.01
CA ASP A 154 23.27 12.92 12.15
C ASP A 154 22.06 12.75 13.09
N ALA A 155 21.23 11.72 12.88
CA ALA A 155 20.09 11.42 13.75
C ALA A 155 20.55 11.23 15.21
N PRO A 156 20.02 12.01 16.17
CA PRO A 156 20.38 11.86 17.59
C PRO A 156 20.09 10.45 18.11
N ALA A 157 20.86 10.00 19.09
CA ALA A 157 20.51 8.79 19.83
C ALA A 157 19.18 8.99 20.57
N GLY A 158 18.36 7.96 20.62
CA GLY A 158 17.05 8.03 21.25
C GLY A 158 16.07 6.99 20.74
N GLU A 159 14.85 7.07 21.24
CA GLU A 159 13.73 6.24 20.78
C GLU A 159 13.01 6.92 19.63
N TYR A 160 12.82 6.17 18.54
CA TYR A 160 12.12 6.59 17.34
C TYR A 160 10.90 5.69 17.15
N THR A 161 9.82 6.26 16.65
CA THR A 161 8.61 5.51 16.31
C THR A 161 8.54 5.33 14.80
N LEU A 162 8.53 4.08 14.35
CA LEU A 162 8.24 3.74 12.95
C LEU A 162 6.73 3.52 12.81
N SER A 163 6.11 4.25 11.90
CA SER A 163 4.66 4.19 11.65
C SER A 163 4.35 4.13 10.17
N ALA A 164 3.23 3.51 9.80
CA ALA A 164 2.73 3.52 8.43
C ALA A 164 1.23 3.81 8.38
N GLY A 165 0.76 4.25 7.22
CA GLY A 165 -0.65 4.51 7.00
C GLY A 165 -0.94 4.80 5.53
N LEU A 166 -2.20 5.16 5.26
CA LEU A 166 -2.71 5.43 3.93
C LEU A 166 -3.26 6.85 3.86
N TYR A 167 -3.06 7.53 2.73
CA TYR A 167 -3.58 8.87 2.51
C TYR A 167 -3.93 9.14 1.05
N VAL A 168 -4.76 10.16 0.84
CA VAL A 168 -5.01 10.72 -0.50
C VAL A 168 -4.03 11.87 -0.73
N PRO A 169 -3.31 11.94 -1.87
CA PRO A 169 -2.46 13.09 -2.18
C PRO A 169 -3.22 14.41 -2.12
N GLY A 170 -2.79 15.33 -1.27
CA GLY A 170 -3.47 16.61 -1.02
C GLY A 170 -4.78 16.51 -0.25
N GLY A 171 -5.10 15.35 0.31
CA GLY A 171 -6.30 15.07 1.09
C GLY A 171 -6.00 14.41 2.44
N GLU A 172 -6.99 13.70 2.97
CA GLU A 172 -6.96 13.13 4.32
C GLU A 172 -6.22 11.79 4.39
N ARG A 173 -5.75 11.47 5.59
CA ARG A 173 -5.27 10.14 5.97
C ARG A 173 -6.45 9.26 6.36
N LEU A 174 -6.35 7.96 6.06
CA LEU A 174 -7.31 6.99 6.55
C LEU A 174 -7.06 6.71 8.02
N THR A 175 -8.13 6.61 8.80
CA THR A 175 -8.08 6.33 10.23
C THR A 175 -8.28 4.86 10.53
N ALA A 176 -7.62 4.38 11.59
CA ALA A 176 -7.88 3.11 12.25
C ALA A 176 -9.14 3.20 13.14
N PRO A 177 -9.68 2.07 13.62
CA PRO A 177 -10.88 2.05 14.46
C PRO A 177 -10.74 2.82 15.78
N ASP A 178 -9.52 2.99 16.29
CA ASP A 178 -9.22 3.77 17.49
C ASP A 178 -9.12 5.29 17.23
N GLY A 179 -9.32 5.72 15.97
CA GLY A 179 -9.27 7.10 15.55
C GLY A 179 -7.87 7.62 15.20
N THR A 180 -6.82 6.80 15.34
CA THR A 180 -5.47 7.17 14.88
C THR A 180 -5.39 7.15 13.36
N ASP A 181 -4.52 7.96 12.77
CA ASP A 181 -4.31 8.02 11.32
C ASP A 181 -2.95 7.43 10.88
N ALA A 182 -2.27 6.79 11.82
CA ALA A 182 -0.98 6.15 11.66
C ALA A 182 -0.89 4.91 12.56
N VAL A 183 -0.43 3.80 11.99
CA VAL A 183 -0.26 2.53 12.69
C VAL A 183 1.20 2.40 13.10
N THR A 184 1.47 2.27 14.40
CA THR A 184 2.82 2.03 14.91
C THR A 184 3.28 0.62 14.56
N LEU A 185 4.41 0.50 13.86
CA LEU A 185 5.01 -0.78 13.48
C LEU A 185 6.01 -1.27 14.52
N ALA A 186 6.84 -0.33 15.03
CA ALA A 186 7.90 -0.62 15.98
C ALA A 186 8.41 0.66 16.66
N THR A 187 8.99 0.48 17.84
CA THR A 187 9.89 1.46 18.46
C THR A 187 11.33 1.04 18.17
N ILE A 188 12.15 1.97 17.69
CA ILE A 188 13.56 1.77 17.31
C ILE A 188 14.42 2.60 18.25
N ALA A 189 15.34 1.96 18.96
CA ALA A 189 16.34 2.64 19.77
C ALA A 189 17.61 2.86 18.94
N LEU A 190 17.82 4.08 18.42
CA LEU A 190 19.06 4.42 17.76
C LEU A 190 20.16 4.69 18.78
N ARG A 191 21.28 4.02 18.60
CA ARG A 191 22.49 4.22 19.39
C ARG A 191 23.51 4.99 18.56
N THR A 192 24.30 5.84 19.21
CA THR A 192 25.52 6.38 18.59
C THR A 192 26.43 5.22 18.20
N GLN A 193 26.98 5.27 16.99
CA GLN A 193 28.08 4.39 16.62
C GLN A 193 29.23 4.64 17.61
N SER A 194 29.57 3.65 18.42
CA SER A 194 30.84 3.66 19.15
C SER A 194 31.97 3.64 18.11
N GLU A 195 32.87 4.63 18.18
CA GLU A 195 34.14 4.66 17.45
C GLU A 195 35.00 3.41 17.72
#